data_AF-A0A356UA51-F1
#
_entry.id   AF-A0A356UA51-F1
#
_cell.length_a   1.000
_cell.length_b   1.000
_cell.length_c   1.000
_cell.angle_alpha   90.00
_cell.angle_beta   90.00
_cell.angle_gamma   90.00
#
_symmetry.space_group_name_H-M   'P 1'
#
loop_
_entity.id
_entity.type
_entity.pdbx_description
1 polymer ?
#
loop_
_entity_poly.entity_id
_entity_poly.type
_entity_poly.pdbx_seq_one_letter_code
_entity_poly.pdbx_strand_id
1 'polypeptide(L)'
;MKAGCIKLEHNRDSVDLLNVFPVPDGDTGTNMYLTLLSAVKEGEKNLNQPLSKVARAISMGSLMGARGNSGVILSQVFRGFARTLEGKETANALDLALALKSGAQTAYEAV
;
A
#
# COMPACT_ATOMS: atom_id res chain seq x y z
N MET A 1 -4.68 -11.76 -0.04
CA MET A 1 -3.60 -10.80 0.31
C MET A 1 -2.76 -10.36 -0.89
N LYS A 2 -2.36 -11.25 -1.82
CA LYS A 2 -1.39 -10.93 -2.89
C LYS A 2 -1.93 -10.28 -4.17
N ALA A 3 -3.24 -10.24 -4.38
CA ALA A 3 -3.85 -9.87 -5.67
C ALA A 3 -3.36 -8.52 -6.22
N GLY A 4 -3.29 -7.48 -5.37
CA GLY A 4 -2.78 -6.16 -5.78
C GLY A 4 -1.31 -6.19 -6.20
N CYS A 5 -0.48 -6.97 -5.49
CA CYS A 5 0.96 -7.13 -5.80
C CYS A 5 1.17 -7.81 -7.15
N ILE A 6 0.47 -8.93 -7.40
CA ILE A 6 0.53 -9.66 -8.67
C ILE A 6 0.03 -8.78 -9.82
N LYS A 7 -1.05 -8.03 -9.61
CA LYS A 7 -1.58 -7.13 -10.65
C LYS A 7 -0.57 -6.04 -10.98
N LEU A 8 0.08 -5.47 -9.96
CA LEU A 8 1.08 -4.42 -10.16
C LEU A 8 2.36 -4.95 -10.80
N GLU A 9 2.80 -6.16 -10.46
CA GLU A 9 3.90 -6.86 -11.12
C GLU A 9 3.67 -6.98 -12.63
N HIS A 10 2.49 -7.49 -13.03
CA HIS A 10 2.14 -7.67 -14.44
C HIS A 10 1.96 -6.37 -15.22
N ASN A 11 1.73 -5.25 -14.54
CA ASN A 11 1.48 -3.94 -15.18
C ASN A 11 2.60 -2.93 -14.89
N ARG A 12 3.70 -3.38 -14.27
CA ARG A 12 4.80 -2.53 -13.80
C ARG A 12 5.33 -1.63 -14.92
N ASP A 13 5.71 -2.24 -16.03
CA ASP A 13 6.30 -1.54 -17.16
C ASP A 13 5.28 -0.57 -17.80
N SER A 14 3.98 -0.93 -17.80
CA SER A 14 2.92 -0.02 -18.25
C SER A 14 2.77 1.20 -17.32
N VAL A 15 2.92 1.02 -16.01
CA VAL A 15 2.88 2.13 -15.04
C VAL A 15 4.14 2.99 -15.12
N ASP A 16 5.32 2.39 -15.31
CA ASP A 16 6.59 3.11 -15.54
C ASP A 16 6.45 4.06 -16.75
N LEU A 17 5.74 3.63 -17.80
CA LEU A 17 5.47 4.43 -19.00
C LEU A 17 4.44 5.55 -18.82
N LEU A 18 3.64 5.55 -17.74
CA LEU A 18 2.67 6.62 -17.48
C LEU A 18 3.32 7.86 -16.85
N ASN A 19 4.42 7.69 -16.11
CA ASN A 19 5.10 8.80 -15.44
C ASN A 19 6.03 9.54 -16.41
N VAL A 20 5.45 10.42 -17.23
CA VAL A 20 6.17 11.14 -18.29
C VAL A 20 6.47 12.62 -17.96
N PHE A 21 6.25 13.06 -16.72
CA PHE A 21 6.41 14.47 -16.32
C PHE A 21 7.28 14.65 -15.07
N PRO A 22 8.19 15.65 -15.02
CA PRO A 22 8.68 16.49 -16.12
C PRO A 22 9.71 15.76 -17.01
N VAL A 23 10.27 14.66 -16.51
CA VAL A 23 11.20 13.74 -17.21
C VAL A 23 10.80 12.32 -16.83
N PRO A 24 10.72 11.37 -17.78
CA PRO A 24 10.46 9.97 -17.45
C PRO A 24 11.63 9.39 -16.65
N ASP A 25 11.40 9.10 -15.37
CA ASP A 25 12.33 8.32 -14.53
C ASP A 25 12.20 6.82 -14.78
N GLY A 26 11.06 6.39 -15.34
CA GLY A 26 10.82 5.01 -15.77
C GLY A 26 10.82 4.01 -14.61
N ASP A 27 10.60 4.48 -13.38
CA ASP A 27 10.73 3.65 -12.17
C ASP A 27 9.47 3.64 -11.29
N THR A 28 8.41 4.38 -11.65
CA THR A 28 7.22 4.55 -10.82
C THR A 28 6.51 3.24 -10.48
N GLY A 29 6.20 2.42 -11.49
CA GLY A 29 5.64 1.09 -11.35
C GLY A 29 6.58 0.15 -10.61
N THR A 30 7.88 0.20 -10.92
CA THR A 30 8.90 -0.61 -10.23
C THR A 30 8.95 -0.29 -8.73
N ASN A 31 8.97 0.98 -8.39
CA ASN A 31 8.96 1.49 -7.02
C ASN A 31 7.71 1.08 -6.25
N MET A 32 6.52 1.20 -6.87
CA MET A 32 5.27 0.77 -6.25
C MET A 32 5.22 -0.76 -6.06
N TYR A 33 5.69 -1.55 -7.04
CA TYR A 33 5.72 -3.01 -6.93
C TYR A 33 6.61 -3.49 -5.79
N LEU A 34 7.86 -2.99 -5.71
CA LEU A 34 8.79 -3.38 -4.66
C LEU A 34 8.28 -2.99 -3.26
N THR A 35 7.64 -1.82 -3.17
CA THR A 35 6.97 -1.36 -1.93
C THR A 35 5.85 -2.31 -1.53
N LEU A 36 4.96 -2.67 -2.47
CA LEU A 36 3.83 -3.55 -2.20
C LEU A 36 4.27 -4.99 -1.92
N LEU A 37 5.35 -5.46 -2.55
CA LEU A 37 5.97 -6.76 -2.27
C LEU A 37 6.46 -6.83 -0.83
N SER A 38 7.11 -5.77 -0.32
CA SER A 38 7.52 -5.67 1.08
C SER A 38 6.31 -5.71 2.03
N ALA A 39 5.27 -4.93 1.71
CA ALA A 39 4.03 -4.89 2.49
C ALA A 39 3.35 -6.27 2.58
N VAL A 40 3.26 -6.99 1.45
CA VAL A 40 2.71 -8.34 1.39
C VAL A 40 3.54 -9.32 2.23
N LYS A 41 4.87 -9.30 2.12
CA LYS A 41 5.75 -10.18 2.90
C LYS A 41 5.53 -10.02 4.41
N GLU A 42 5.35 -8.79 4.90
CA GLU A 42 5.04 -8.57 6.32
C GLU A 42 3.61 -8.95 6.69
N GLY A 43 2.63 -8.66 5.82
CA GLY A 43 1.25 -9.07 6.03
C GLY A 43 1.08 -10.60 6.12
N GLU A 44 1.82 -11.36 5.30
CA GLU A 44 1.72 -12.82 5.26
C GLU A 44 2.16 -13.50 6.55
N LYS A 45 3.14 -12.92 7.24
CA LYS A 45 3.58 -13.39 8.57
C LYS A 45 2.48 -13.31 9.62
N ASN A 46 1.40 -12.57 9.36
CA ASN A 46 0.35 -12.26 10.31
C ASN A 46 -1.04 -12.79 9.88
N LEU A 47 -1.14 -13.65 8.86
CA LEU A 47 -2.44 -14.08 8.28
C LEU A 47 -3.44 -14.69 9.28
N ASN A 48 -2.95 -15.31 10.35
CA ASN A 48 -3.77 -15.95 11.38
C ASN A 48 -4.06 -15.02 12.57
N GLN A 49 -3.77 -13.73 12.45
CA GLN A 49 -3.97 -12.71 13.48
C GLN A 49 -5.23 -11.88 13.18
N PRO A 50 -5.74 -11.12 14.17
CA PRO A 50 -6.81 -10.14 13.96
C PRO A 50 -6.54 -9.23 12.75
N LEU A 51 -7.58 -8.80 12.04
CA LEU A 51 -7.44 -7.92 10.87
C LEU A 51 -6.58 -6.68 11.15
N SER A 52 -6.74 -6.07 12.32
CA SER A 52 -5.94 -4.92 12.76
C SER A 52 -4.42 -5.20 12.75
N LYS A 53 -3.99 -6.41 13.14
CA LYS A 53 -2.59 -6.82 13.15
C LYS A 53 -2.07 -7.03 11.74
N VAL A 54 -2.87 -7.65 10.88
CA VAL A 54 -2.55 -7.81 9.45
C VAL A 54 -2.39 -6.46 8.77
N ALA A 55 -3.36 -5.55 8.95
CA ALA A 55 -3.33 -4.22 8.36
C ALA A 55 -2.13 -3.40 8.85
N ARG A 56 -1.82 -3.47 10.15
CA ARG A 56 -0.62 -2.84 10.73
C ARG A 56 0.67 -3.40 10.13
N ALA A 57 0.77 -4.71 9.95
CA ALA A 57 1.93 -5.34 9.34
C ALA A 57 2.12 -4.90 7.88
N ILE A 58 1.04 -4.83 7.09
CA ILE A 58 1.06 -4.30 5.72
C ILE A 58 1.55 -2.84 5.72
N SER A 59 1.00 -2.00 6.60
CA SER A 59 1.42 -0.60 6.72
C SER A 59 2.91 -0.47 7.04
N MET A 60 3.40 -1.19 8.05
CA MET A 60 4.82 -1.18 8.42
C MET A 60 5.71 -1.71 7.30
N GLY A 61 5.34 -2.83 6.68
CA GLY A 61 6.09 -3.41 5.57
C GLY A 61 6.15 -2.50 4.34
N SER A 62 5.07 -1.77 4.05
CA SER A 62 5.04 -0.76 2.99
C SER A 62 5.94 0.44 3.31
N LEU A 63 5.95 0.90 4.57
CA LEU A 63 6.76 2.04 4.99
C LEU A 63 8.26 1.71 4.98
N MET A 64 8.64 0.58 5.57
CA MET A 64 10.04 0.14 5.60
C MET A 64 10.58 -0.27 4.23
N GLY A 65 9.69 -0.75 3.35
CA GLY A 65 10.02 -1.15 1.98
C GLY A 65 9.80 -0.08 0.92
N ALA A 66 9.41 1.14 1.31
CA ALA A 66 9.08 2.21 0.38
C ALA A 66 10.27 2.54 -0.54
N ARG A 67 9.99 2.66 -1.85
CA ARG A 67 10.97 3.04 -2.87
C ARG A 67 10.46 4.25 -3.64
N GLY A 68 11.33 5.25 -3.81
CA GLY A 68 11.00 6.50 -4.50
C GLY A 68 9.78 7.22 -3.90
N ASN A 69 9.31 8.25 -4.60
CA ASN A 69 8.17 9.04 -4.15
C ASN A 69 6.86 8.23 -4.21
N SER A 70 6.68 7.43 -5.27
CA SER A 70 5.47 6.62 -5.45
C SER A 70 5.30 5.57 -4.35
N GLY A 71 6.40 4.95 -3.90
CA GLY A 71 6.39 4.02 -2.77
C GLY A 71 6.11 4.72 -1.44
N VAL A 72 6.68 5.90 -1.20
CA VAL A 72 6.39 6.69 0.01
C VAL A 72 4.91 7.05 0.07
N ILE A 73 4.32 7.57 -1.01
CA ILE A 73 2.88 7.90 -1.09
C ILE A 73 2.02 6.65 -0.84
N LEU A 74 2.34 5.53 -1.50
CA LEU A 74 1.63 4.27 -1.31
C LEU A 74 1.68 3.78 0.14
N SER A 75 2.81 3.96 0.83
CA SER A 75 2.92 3.61 2.25
C SER A 75 2.01 4.46 3.14
N GLN A 76 1.74 5.71 2.76
CA GLN A 76 0.82 6.59 3.48
C GLN A 76 -0.65 6.17 3.30
N VAL A 77 -1.00 5.66 2.11
CA VAL A 77 -2.31 5.04 1.89
C VAL A 77 -2.52 3.89 2.87
N PHE A 78 -1.56 2.97 2.98
CA PHE A 78 -1.67 1.85 3.93
C PHE A 78 -1.62 2.29 5.39
N ARG A 79 -0.93 3.38 5.72
CA ARG A 79 -0.93 3.97 7.07
C ARG A 79 -2.32 4.44 7.49
N GLY A 80 -3.00 5.23 6.66
CA GLY A 80 -4.37 5.68 6.93
C GLY A 80 -5.37 4.52 6.99
N PHE A 81 -5.23 3.58 6.06
CA PHE A 81 -6.03 2.36 6.01
C PHE A 81 -5.89 1.54 7.30
N ALA A 82 -4.67 1.25 7.73
CA ALA A 82 -4.41 0.45 8.92
C ALA A 82 -4.89 1.13 10.21
N ARG A 83 -4.69 2.45 10.33
CA ARG A 83 -5.18 3.24 11.47
C ARG A 83 -6.71 3.10 11.63
N THR A 84 -7.45 3.11 10.53
CA THR A 84 -8.92 2.98 10.56
C THR A 84 -9.39 1.59 11.01
N LEU A 85 -8.54 0.58 10.87
CA LEU A 85 -8.84 -0.80 11.25
C LEU A 85 -8.27 -1.19 12.62
N GLU A 86 -7.73 -0.26 13.40
CA GLU A 86 -7.21 -0.54 14.74
C GLU A 86 -8.27 -1.18 15.65
N GLY A 87 -7.86 -2.20 16.41
CA GLY A 87 -8.73 -2.95 17.32
C GLY A 87 -9.76 -3.86 16.65
N LYS A 88 -9.89 -3.87 15.32
CA LYS A 88 -10.83 -4.73 14.60
C LYS A 88 -10.28 -6.15 14.41
N GLU A 89 -11.12 -7.12 14.74
CA GLU A 89 -10.92 -8.55 14.41
C GLU A 89 -11.29 -8.83 12.94
N THR A 90 -12.38 -8.22 12.48
CA THR A 90 -12.90 -8.33 11.11
C THR A 90 -13.42 -6.95 10.65
N ALA A 91 -13.68 -6.79 9.35
CA ALA A 91 -14.23 -5.56 8.77
C ALA A 91 -15.45 -5.85 7.90
N ASN A 92 -16.44 -4.98 8.00
CA ASN A 92 -17.58 -4.95 7.07
C ASN A 92 -17.34 -3.96 5.92
N ALA A 93 -18.33 -3.79 5.04
CA ALA A 93 -18.24 -2.89 3.90
C ALA A 93 -18.02 -1.41 4.29
N LEU A 94 -18.65 -0.94 5.37
CA LEU A 94 -18.49 0.44 5.84
C LEU A 94 -17.07 0.66 6.38
N ASP A 95 -16.54 -0.31 7.14
CA ASP A 95 -15.17 -0.27 7.64
C ASP A 95 -14.15 -0.17 6.50
N LEU A 96 -14.36 -0.95 5.43
CA LEU A 96 -13.51 -0.91 4.25
C LEU A 96 -13.59 0.45 3.54
N ALA A 97 -14.80 1.00 3.37
CA ALA A 97 -15.01 2.30 2.75
C ALA A 97 -14.33 3.43 3.54
N LEU A 98 -14.44 3.41 4.87
CA LEU A 98 -13.78 4.36 5.75
C LEU A 98 -12.26 4.22 5.69
N ALA A 99 -11.73 2.99 5.67
CA ALA A 99 -10.30 2.74 5.59
C ALA A 99 -9.70 3.23 4.27
N LEU A 100 -10.39 3.03 3.14
CA LEU A 100 -9.98 3.57 1.83
C LEU A 100 -10.00 5.10 1.82
N LYS A 101 -11.05 5.72 2.36
CA LYS A 101 -11.15 7.18 2.48
C LYS A 101 -10.01 7.75 3.32
N SER A 102 -9.74 7.14 4.49
CA SER A 102 -8.65 7.55 5.37
C SER A 102 -7.28 7.36 4.73
N GLY A 103 -7.07 6.26 4.01
CA GLY A 103 -5.84 6.03 3.25
C GLY A 103 -5.58 7.11 2.21
N ALA A 104 -6.60 7.47 1.42
CA ALA A 104 -6.48 8.55 0.45
C ALA A 104 -6.14 9.89 1.11
N GLN A 105 -6.88 10.29 2.16
CA GLN A 105 -6.62 11.53 2.89
C GLN A 105 -5.20 11.56 3.48
N THR A 106 -4.76 10.47 4.09
CA THR A 106 -3.43 10.36 4.70
C THR A 106 -2.31 10.52 3.68
N ALA A 107 -2.52 10.05 2.45
CA ALA A 107 -1.56 10.21 1.36
C ALA A 107 -1.52 11.65 0.83
N TYR A 108 -2.68 12.30 0.69
CA TYR A 108 -2.76 13.71 0.28
C TYR A 108 -2.11 14.66 1.28
N GLU A 109 -2.27 14.42 2.58
CA GLU A 109 -1.66 15.26 3.63
C GLU A 109 -0.14 15.09 3.75
N ALA A 110 0.44 14.07 3.12
CA ALA A 110 1.86 13.74 3.24
C ALA A 110 2.73 14.33 2.11
N VAL A 111 2.13 15.03 1.15
CA VAL A 111 2.78 15.61 -0.04
C VAL A 111 2.54 17.11 -0.15
#